data_AF-A0A9Q3FKA6-F1
#
_entry.id   AF-A0A9Q3FKA6-F1
#
_cell.length_a   1.000
_cell.length_b   1.000
_cell.length_c   1.000
_cell.angle_alpha   90.00
_cell.angle_beta   90.00
_cell.angle_gamma   90.00
#
_symmetry.space_group_name_H-M   'P 1'
#
loop_
_entity.id
_entity.type
_entity.pdbx_description
1 polymer ?
#
loop_
_entity_poly.entity_id
_entity_poly.type
_entity_poly.pdbx_seq_one_letter_code
_entity_poly.pdbx_strand_id
1 'polypeptide(L)'
;MIKIQEPRKPWEIIHMAWVIGLPPGGDRSYNSFLVIVYRFGNTPILLPCHKDDTAIDTALLTWNRVISWTRIFTNIMGDRDIKFTSALWTNLPQLFGTKLSFSTAYHPQIDGLAERMIQTLEDMERRFCAYGLEFKDCDGFTHDWCTLLPVL
;
A
#
# COMPACT_ATOMS: atom_id res chain seq x y z
N MET A 1 -16.71 10.23 -14.25
CA MET A 1 -15.45 9.46 -14.44
C MET A 1 -14.30 10.43 -14.17
N ILE A 2 -13.45 10.18 -13.17
CA ILE A 2 -12.32 11.07 -12.87
C ILE A 2 -11.16 10.66 -13.79
N LYS A 3 -10.77 11.54 -14.71
CA LYS A 3 -9.59 11.34 -15.55
C LYS A 3 -8.37 11.63 -14.69
N ILE A 4 -7.58 10.60 -14.37
CA ILE A 4 -6.32 10.76 -13.65
C ILE A 4 -5.36 11.51 -14.60
N GLN A 5 -4.87 12.68 -14.21
CA GLN A 5 -3.88 13.39 -15.02
C GLN A 5 -2.53 12.72 -14.85
N GLU A 6 -1.72 12.66 -15.92
CA GLU A 6 -0.35 12.18 -15.78
C GLU A 6 0.41 13.09 -14.81
N PRO A 7 1.05 12.52 -13.78
CA PRO A 7 1.79 13.31 -12.81
C PRO A 7 3.00 13.91 -13.52
N ARG A 8 3.28 15.17 -13.21
CA ARG A 8 4.41 15.92 -13.76
C ARG A 8 5.62 15.90 -12.84
N LYS A 9 5.41 15.51 -11.57
CA LYS A 9 6.46 15.46 -10.54
C LYS A 9 6.41 14.13 -9.76
N PRO A 10 7.55 13.63 -9.27
CA PRO A 10 7.58 12.52 -8.32
C PRO A 10 6.69 12.82 -7.12
N TRP A 11 6.02 11.78 -6.59
CA TRP A 11 5.13 11.88 -5.43
C TRP A 11 3.91 12.79 -5.63
N GLU A 12 3.52 13.12 -6.86
CA GLU A 12 2.30 13.90 -7.07
C GLU A 12 1.06 13.03 -6.82
N ILE A 13 1.07 11.81 -7.35
CA ILE A 13 -0.02 10.85 -7.22
C ILE A 13 0.51 9.55 -6.65
N ILE A 14 -0.15 9.06 -5.60
CA ILE A 14 0.11 7.75 -4.99
C ILE A 14 -1.14 6.89 -5.02
N HIS A 15 -0.94 5.58 -5.12
CA HIS A 15 -1.93 4.53 -5.00
C HIS A 15 -1.65 3.76 -3.74
N MET A 16 -2.69 3.52 -2.95
CA MET A 16 -2.62 2.83 -1.67
C MET A 16 -3.64 1.70 -1.65
N ALA A 17 -3.22 0.51 -1.23
CA ALA A 17 -4.09 -0.65 -1.06
C ALA A 17 -3.58 -1.54 0.06
N TRP A 18 -4.48 -2.24 0.76
CA TRP A 18 -4.08 -3.25 1.73
C TRP A 18 -4.04 -4.63 1.10
N VAL A 19 -2.98 -5.36 1.42
CA VAL A 19 -2.92 -6.80 1.24
C VAL A 19 -3.09 -7.42 2.62
N ILE A 20 -4.14 -8.23 2.78
CA ILE A 20 -4.55 -8.85 4.04
C ILE A 20 -4.57 -10.37 3.90
N GLY A 21 -4.55 -11.09 5.02
CA GLY A 21 -4.69 -12.57 5.01
C GLY A 21 -3.37 -13.32 5.13
N LEU A 22 -2.28 -12.61 5.40
CA LEU A 22 -0.96 -13.19 5.58
C LEU A 22 -0.86 -13.97 6.89
N PRO A 23 -0.04 -15.04 6.94
CA PRO A 23 0.34 -15.63 8.21
C PRO A 23 1.12 -14.60 9.06
N PRO A 24 1.08 -14.73 10.39
CA PRO A 24 1.87 -13.88 11.28
C PRO A 24 3.36 -13.89 10.91
N GLY A 25 3.92 -12.72 10.62
CA GLY A 25 5.34 -12.52 10.28
C GLY A 25 5.98 -11.40 11.10
N GLY A 26 7.31 -11.41 11.16
CA GLY A 26 8.11 -10.44 11.90
C GLY A 26 8.06 -10.61 13.42
N ASP A 27 8.83 -9.76 14.10
CA ASP A 27 8.89 -9.65 15.56
C ASP A 27 7.55 -9.21 16.20
N ARG A 28 6.67 -8.58 15.41
CA ARG A 28 5.36 -8.07 15.87
C ARG A 28 4.15 -8.84 15.34
N SER A 29 4.36 -10.01 14.73
CA SER A 29 3.27 -10.86 14.23
C SER A 29 2.32 -10.12 13.28
N TYR A 30 2.88 -9.37 12.32
CA TYR A 30 2.13 -8.69 11.27
C TYR A 30 1.37 -9.70 10.40
N ASN A 31 0.17 -9.34 9.97
CA ASN A 31 -0.71 -10.22 9.18
C ASN A 31 -1.31 -9.53 7.95
N SER A 32 -0.76 -8.36 7.61
CA SER A 32 -1.12 -7.56 6.44
C SER A 32 0.00 -6.59 6.11
N PHE A 33 -0.04 -5.99 4.93
CA PHE A 33 0.77 -4.81 4.63
C PHE A 33 0.00 -3.80 3.80
N LEU A 34 0.35 -2.53 4.00
CA LEU A 34 -0.08 -1.43 3.17
C LEU A 34 0.90 -1.26 2.01
N VAL A 35 0.41 -1.39 0.79
CA VAL A 35 1.16 -1.12 -0.44
C VAL A 35 0.97 0.32 -0.83
N ILE A 36 2.06 1.02 -1.10
CA ILE A 36 2.03 2.36 -1.66
C ILE A 36 2.85 2.37 -2.95
N VAL A 37 2.18 2.66 -4.06
CA VAL A 37 2.81 2.80 -5.37
C VAL A 37 2.68 4.24 -5.81
N TYR A 38 3.78 4.87 -6.20
CA TYR A 38 3.73 6.18 -6.85
C TYR A 38 4.17 6.01 -8.30
N ARG A 39 3.53 6.72 -9.21
CA ARG A 39 3.61 6.46 -10.66
C ARG A 39 4.99 6.64 -11.30
N PHE A 40 5.86 7.46 -10.70
CA PHE A 40 7.24 7.64 -11.17
C PHE A 40 8.19 6.54 -10.69
N GLY A 41 7.78 5.75 -9.69
CA GLY A 41 8.61 4.71 -9.09
C GLY A 41 8.34 3.35 -9.70
N ASN A 42 9.41 2.60 -9.98
CA ASN A 42 9.30 1.18 -10.32
C ASN A 42 9.22 0.28 -9.08
N THR A 43 9.36 0.85 -7.88
CA THR A 43 9.43 0.10 -6.61
C THR A 43 8.27 0.51 -5.71
N PRO A 44 7.39 -0.45 -5.32
CA PRO A 44 6.37 -0.20 -4.32
C PRO A 44 7.00 -0.03 -2.93
N ILE A 45 6.41 0.80 -2.10
CA ILE A 45 6.69 0.83 -0.65
C ILE A 45 5.73 -0.17 0.00
N LEU A 46 6.26 -1.10 0.78
CA LEU A 46 5.48 -2.11 1.50
C LEU A 46 5.64 -1.86 3.00
N LEU A 47 4.53 -1.55 3.67
CA LEU A 47 4.53 -1.25 5.10
C LEU A 47 3.81 -2.38 5.86
N PRO A 48 4.51 -3.22 6.63
CA PRO A 48 3.88 -4.28 7.41
C PRO A 48 3.00 -3.67 8.50
N CYS A 49 1.81 -4.23 8.64
CA CYS A 49 0.74 -3.71 9.48
C CYS A 49 -0.21 -4.83 9.93
N HIS A 50 -1.23 -4.49 10.71
CA HIS A 50 -2.25 -5.46 11.13
C HIS A 50 -3.56 -5.21 10.39
N LYS A 51 -4.25 -6.29 10.02
CA LYS A 51 -5.53 -6.22 9.29
C LYS A 51 -6.57 -5.41 10.07
N ASP A 52 -6.48 -5.47 11.39
CA ASP A 52 -7.37 -4.85 12.36
C ASP A 52 -6.89 -3.44 12.77
N ASP A 53 -5.83 -2.91 12.14
CA ASP A 53 -5.36 -1.55 12.37
C ASP A 53 -6.48 -0.54 12.11
N THR A 54 -6.61 0.42 13.01
CA THR A 54 -7.61 1.47 12.86
C THR A 54 -7.23 2.45 11.76
N ALA A 55 -8.17 3.31 11.39
CA ALA A 55 -7.90 4.44 10.51
C ALA A 55 -6.75 5.32 11.05
N ILE A 56 -6.67 5.51 12.38
CA ILE A 56 -5.64 6.31 13.05
C ILE A 56 -4.28 5.61 12.94
N ASP A 57 -4.23 4.31 13.24
CA ASP A 57 -2.98 3.53 13.15
C ASP A 57 -2.41 3.59 11.74
N THR A 58 -3.27 3.45 10.72
CA THR A 58 -2.86 3.58 9.32
C THR A 58 -2.36 4.99 8.99
N ALA A 59 -3.05 6.03 9.46
CA ALA A 59 -2.65 7.40 9.20
C ALA A 59 -1.28 7.70 9.81
N LEU A 60 -1.04 7.25 11.05
CA LEU A 60 0.24 7.37 11.73
C LEU A 60 1.35 6.56 11.02
N LEU A 61 1.05 5.32 10.61
CA LEU A 61 1.98 4.48 9.86
C LEU A 61 2.41 5.17 8.56
N THR A 62 1.44 5.65 7.77
CA THR A 62 1.68 6.35 6.50
C THR A 62 2.47 7.64 6.73
N TRP A 63 2.10 8.40 7.76
CA TRP A 63 2.77 9.66 8.07
C TRP A 63 4.23 9.45 8.45
N ASN A 64 4.48 8.55 9.39
CA ASN A 64 5.81 8.30 9.93
C ASN A 64 6.73 7.64 8.91
N ARG A 65 6.19 6.73 8.09
CA ARG A 65 7.00 5.90 7.18
C ARG A 65 7.10 6.42 5.76
N VAL A 66 6.30 7.39 5.37
CA VAL A 66 6.28 7.87 3.96
C VAL A 66 6.30 9.38 3.94
N ILE A 67 5.27 10.02 4.49
CA ILE A 67 5.09 11.48 4.37
C ILE A 67 6.24 12.25 5.04
N SER A 68 6.86 11.69 6.08
CA SER A 68 7.98 12.29 6.81
C SER A 68 9.22 12.57 5.95
N TRP A 69 9.46 11.80 4.88
CA TRP A 69 10.62 11.95 4.00
C TRP A 69 10.26 12.16 2.52
N THR A 70 8.98 12.05 2.16
CA THR A 70 8.47 12.43 0.82
C THR A 70 7.98 13.88 0.81
N ARG A 71 7.60 14.35 -0.39
CA ARG A 71 6.82 15.59 -0.51
C ARG A 71 5.34 15.27 -0.23
N ILE A 72 4.58 16.30 0.15
CA ILE A 72 3.12 16.19 0.29
C ILE A 72 2.51 15.85 -1.07
N PHE A 73 1.70 14.80 -1.10
CA PHE A 73 1.02 14.32 -2.31
C PHE A 73 -0.10 15.28 -2.74
N THR A 74 -0.38 15.40 -4.03
CA THR A 74 -1.57 16.15 -4.49
C THR A 74 -2.80 15.25 -4.53
N ASN A 75 -2.62 13.95 -4.77
CA ASN A 75 -3.71 12.99 -4.80
C ASN A 75 -3.29 11.62 -4.23
N ILE A 76 -4.15 11.06 -3.37
CA ILE A 76 -4.08 9.70 -2.86
C ILE A 76 -5.20 8.91 -3.52
N MET A 77 -4.88 7.80 -4.15
CA MET A 77 -5.85 6.87 -4.71
C MET A 77 -5.93 5.63 -3.85
N GLY A 78 -7.04 5.47 -3.15
CA GLY A 78 -7.33 4.29 -2.36
C GLY A 78 -8.37 3.40 -3.04
N ASP A 79 -8.43 2.14 -2.62
CA ASP A 79 -9.65 1.35 -2.75
C ASP A 79 -10.75 1.86 -1.79
N ARG A 80 -11.92 1.22 -1.79
CA ARG A 80 -13.04 1.59 -0.92
C ARG A 80 -12.99 0.91 0.46
N ASP A 81 -11.81 0.57 0.96
CA ASP A 81 -11.67 0.04 2.31
C ASP A 81 -12.24 1.02 3.35
N ILE A 82 -12.88 0.47 4.39
CA ILE A 82 -13.52 1.25 5.45
C ILE A 82 -12.56 2.25 6.11
N LYS A 83 -11.27 1.92 6.16
CA LYS A 83 -10.20 2.78 6.67
C LYS A 83 -10.08 4.06 5.83
N PHE A 84 -10.06 3.98 4.50
CA PHE A 84 -10.00 5.18 3.63
C PHE A 84 -11.33 5.95 3.58
N THR A 85 -12.46 5.30 3.80
CA THR A 85 -13.76 5.99 3.86
C THR A 85 -14.06 6.67 5.20
N SER A 86 -13.22 6.44 6.22
CA SER A 86 -13.37 7.03 7.54
C SER A 86 -13.28 8.57 7.53
N ALA A 87 -13.92 9.21 8.50
CA ALA A 87 -13.85 10.67 8.68
C ALA A 87 -12.40 11.17 8.83
N LEU A 88 -11.50 10.35 9.34
CA LEU A 88 -10.09 10.69 9.43
C LEU A 88 -9.47 10.81 8.04
N TRP A 89 -9.59 9.78 7.20
CA TRP A 89 -8.97 9.76 5.88
C TRP A 89 -9.67 10.67 4.87
N THR A 90 -10.93 11.03 5.08
CA THR A 90 -11.59 12.04 4.26
C THR A 90 -11.13 13.45 4.60
N ASN A 91 -10.84 13.77 5.87
CA ASN A 91 -10.46 15.12 6.31
C ASN A 91 -8.95 15.37 6.38
N LEU A 92 -8.16 14.40 6.85
CA LEU A 92 -6.72 14.56 7.11
C LEU A 92 -5.94 14.95 5.84
N PRO A 93 -6.09 14.28 4.68
CA PRO A 93 -5.41 14.70 3.46
C PRO A 93 -5.82 16.11 3.00
N GLN A 94 -7.09 16.49 3.19
CA GLN A 94 -7.58 17.81 2.79
C GLN A 94 -6.89 18.95 3.55
N LEU A 95 -6.54 18.74 4.82
CA LEU A 95 -5.77 19.72 5.61
C LEU A 95 -4.39 20.01 5.00
N PHE A 96 -3.81 19.06 4.26
CA PHE A 96 -2.53 19.22 3.57
C PHE A 96 -2.69 19.63 2.10
N GLY A 97 -3.92 19.91 1.65
CA GLY A 97 -4.22 20.18 0.24
C GLY A 97 -4.16 18.93 -0.65
N THR A 98 -4.16 17.74 -0.06
CA THR A 98 -4.17 16.45 -0.75
C THR A 98 -5.60 16.00 -0.98
N LYS A 99 -5.93 15.60 -2.21
CA LYS A 99 -7.20 14.98 -2.53
C LYS A 99 -7.16 13.48 -2.23
N LEU A 100 -8.22 12.95 -1.60
CA LEU A 100 -8.45 11.50 -1.57
C LEU A 100 -9.42 11.14 -2.71
N SER A 101 -9.01 10.21 -3.56
CA SER A 101 -9.80 9.67 -4.66
C SER A 101 -9.95 8.16 -4.50
N PHE A 102 -11.10 7.61 -4.85
CA PHE A 102 -11.34 6.18 -4.79
C PHE A 102 -11.24 5.56 -6.19
N SER A 103 -10.49 4.48 -6.33
CA SER A 103 -10.47 3.71 -7.58
C SER A 103 -11.83 3.03 -7.78
N THR A 104 -12.38 3.11 -8.99
CA THR A 104 -13.47 2.23 -9.40
C THR A 104 -12.87 0.93 -9.88
N ALA A 105 -13.30 -0.20 -9.33
CA ALA A 105 -13.02 -1.50 -9.94
C ALA A 105 -13.31 -1.39 -11.45
N TYR A 106 -12.38 -1.89 -12.29
CA TYR A 106 -12.52 -2.02 -13.75
C TYR A 106 -12.19 -0.83 -14.70
N HIS A 107 -11.17 0.02 -14.48
CA HIS A 107 -10.69 0.89 -15.59
C HIS A 107 -9.15 1.02 -15.71
N PRO A 108 -8.48 0.03 -16.34
CA PRO A 108 -7.01 -0.04 -16.51
C PRO A 108 -6.35 1.06 -17.36
N GLN A 109 -7.14 1.99 -17.92
CA GLN A 109 -6.68 2.84 -19.02
C GLN A 109 -5.85 4.03 -18.60
N ILE A 110 -5.86 4.42 -17.31
CA ILE A 110 -5.13 5.60 -16.89
C ILE A 110 -4.00 5.29 -15.92
N ASP A 111 -4.14 4.38 -14.95
CA ASP A 111 -3.05 4.01 -14.02
C ASP A 111 -2.77 2.50 -13.92
N GLY A 112 -2.67 1.86 -15.08
CA GLY A 112 -2.46 0.40 -15.13
C GLY A 112 -1.15 -0.07 -14.48
N LEU A 113 -0.15 0.79 -14.25
CA LEU A 113 1.11 0.36 -13.61
C LEU A 113 0.92 0.12 -12.11
N ALA A 114 0.34 1.09 -11.39
CA ALA A 114 0.08 0.93 -9.96
C ALA A 114 -0.94 -0.20 -9.71
N GLU A 115 -2.00 -0.26 -10.51
CA GLU A 115 -3.00 -1.33 -10.42
C GLU A 115 -2.38 -2.72 -10.67
N ARG A 116 -1.56 -2.89 -11.74
CA ARG A 116 -0.88 -4.17 -12.00
C ARG A 116 0.09 -4.55 -10.90
N MET A 117 0.81 -3.58 -10.32
CA MET A 117 1.74 -3.83 -9.23
C MET A 117 1.00 -4.33 -7.98
N ILE A 118 -0.06 -3.64 -7.57
CA ILE A 118 -0.90 -4.05 -6.43
C ILE A 118 -1.50 -5.44 -6.68
N GLN A 119 -2.08 -5.67 -7.87
CA GLN A 119 -2.64 -6.97 -8.23
C GLN A 119 -1.59 -8.09 -8.20
N THR A 120 -0.38 -7.81 -8.68
CA THR A 120 0.73 -8.78 -8.64
C THR A 120 1.10 -9.13 -7.19
N LEU A 121 1.14 -8.13 -6.30
CA LEU A 121 1.45 -8.33 -4.88
C LEU A 121 0.34 -9.09 -4.15
N GLU A 122 -0.93 -8.80 -4.43
CA GLU A 122 -2.08 -9.57 -3.92
C GLU A 122 -2.03 -11.03 -4.39
N ASP A 123 -1.75 -11.28 -5.67
CA ASP A 123 -1.67 -12.64 -6.20
C ASP A 123 -0.46 -13.40 -5.65
N MET A 124 0.65 -12.71 -5.37
CA MET A 124 1.80 -13.28 -4.66
C MET A 124 1.43 -13.68 -3.23
N GLU A 125 0.69 -12.83 -2.51
CA GLU A 125 0.20 -13.13 -1.16
C GLU A 125 -0.71 -14.35 -1.16
N ARG A 126 -1.71 -14.40 -2.03
CA ARG A 126 -2.64 -15.54 -2.12
C ARG A 126 -1.91 -16.85 -2.34
N ARG A 127 -0.86 -16.84 -3.17
CA ARG A 127 -0.01 -18.01 -3.41
C ARG A 127 0.82 -18.36 -2.18
N PHE A 128 1.39 -17.37 -1.51
CA PHE A 128 2.14 -17.59 -0.28
C PHE A 128 1.27 -18.27 0.79
N CYS A 129 0.06 -17.75 1.01
CA CYS A 129 -0.90 -18.29 1.97
C CYS A 129 -1.44 -19.67 1.57
N ALA A 130 -1.68 -19.92 0.28
CA ALA A 130 -2.23 -21.20 -0.20
C ALA A 130 -1.20 -22.34 -0.17
N TYR A 131 0.06 -22.06 -0.47
CA TYR A 131 1.10 -23.09 -0.63
C TYR A 131 2.07 -23.16 0.56
N GLY A 132 1.94 -22.28 1.55
CA GLY A 132 2.88 -22.21 2.68
C GLY A 132 4.32 -22.03 2.20
N LEU A 133 4.52 -21.22 1.16
CA LEU A 133 5.81 -21.13 0.46
C LEU A 133 6.90 -20.71 1.44
N GLU A 134 7.81 -21.62 1.74
CA GLU A 134 9.04 -21.35 2.47
C GLU A 134 10.05 -20.78 1.47
N PHE A 135 10.47 -19.53 1.64
CA PHE A 135 11.43 -18.91 0.73
C PHE A 135 12.85 -19.19 1.20
N LYS A 136 13.75 -19.56 0.28
CA LYS A 136 15.14 -19.80 0.62
C LYS A 136 15.93 -18.48 0.60
N ASP A 137 16.42 -18.03 1.74
CA ASP A 137 17.41 -16.96 1.85
C ASP A 137 18.84 -17.52 1.85
N CYS A 138 19.85 -16.65 2.03
CA CYS A 138 21.25 -17.06 2.09
C CYS A 138 21.61 -17.91 3.32
N ASP A 139 20.74 -17.94 4.33
CA ASP A 139 20.96 -18.59 5.63
C ASP A 139 20.03 -19.80 5.87
N GLY A 140 19.03 -20.05 5.01
CA GLY A 140 18.07 -21.16 5.15
C GLY A 140 16.72 -20.93 4.45
N PHE A 141 15.67 -21.63 4.91
CA PHE A 141 14.29 -21.32 4.55
C PHE A 141 13.75 -20.31 5.56
N THR A 142 13.33 -19.13 5.10
CA THR A 142 12.57 -18.16 5.89
C THR A 142 11.08 -18.39 5.65
N HIS A 143 10.33 -18.52 6.74
CA HIS A 143 8.87 -18.48 6.74
C HIS A 143 8.35 -17.05 6.94
N ASP A 144 9.25 -16.09 7.14
CA ASP A 144 8.89 -14.74 7.54
C ASP A 144 8.89 -13.79 6.35
N TRP A 145 7.70 -13.57 5.82
CA TRP A 145 7.48 -12.65 4.70
C TRP A 145 7.87 -11.20 5.01
N CYS A 146 7.94 -10.80 6.29
CA CYS A 146 8.38 -9.45 6.68
C CYS A 146 9.85 -9.19 6.30
N THR A 147 10.68 -10.24 6.31
CA THR A 147 12.10 -10.14 5.93
C THR A 147 12.31 -9.97 4.43
N LEU A 148 11.30 -10.30 3.63
CA LEU A 148 11.34 -10.21 2.16
C LEU A 148 10.89 -8.85 1.63
N LEU A 149 10.27 -8.03 2.49
CA LEU A 149 9.92 -6.67 2.11
C LEU A 149 11.22 -5.90 1.86
N PRO A 150 11.39 -5.25 0.70
CA PRO A 150 12.55 -4.41 0.44
C PRO A 150 12.64 -3.39 1.58
N VAL A 151 13.78 -3.45 2.27
CA VAL A 151 14.11 -2.81 3.54
C VAL A 151 13.33 -1.51 3.79
N LEU A 152 12.61 -1.49 4.92
CA LEU A 152 11.96 -0.32 5.53
C LEU A 152 12.85 0.92 5.60
#